data_AF-A0A1X1MHR2-F1
#
_entry.id   AF-A0A1X1MHR2-F1
#
_cell.length_a   1.000
_cell.length_b   1.000
_cell.length_c   1.000
_cell.angle_alpha   90.00
_cell.angle_beta   90.00
_cell.angle_gamma   90.00
#
_symmetry.space_group_name_H-M   'P 1'
#
loop_
_entity.id
_entity.type
_entity.pdbx_description
1 polymer ?
#
loop_
_entity_poly.entity_id
_entity_poly.type
_entity_poly.pdbx_seq_one_letter_code
_entity_poly.pdbx_strand_id
1 'polypeptide(L)'
;MDAAESKGAVAALMSRFMMKQLGLRPLEMFAATPGAPVEGDVRDGAVQTHEWPAFFPMVSIMSASDSVLFGKNATGNIPVRLMQAFLDIPFVSDLMSASASSRMAKQQARHSARRVREDADIRASRLGAAQEELERARLRLSELRASAPDFAALRLAVRAAADAEAQTERRLDAATDLHGKARQARIEDERQLRETTESVAARALLGALNPSMCPRCESPIGTDRRHGEHQHGRCAVCTSPLTVPEEGPEDREFLLDQLRARVKASRAAESATQKARDDARSSHRVAAERHQEAQAALAAAVGRGDVEGQVRDAELDVARLDGVVQTLAALGDAGDSPAVDIDAQVLEAADEVLRSTAKAVTTRLFDELNEEIADLARRLGVANLDSVRLDTRAHVNPRKSGQPATFKGLSPGERLRLRIAIVVTMIRVGRRYGIRSHPGLLLIDSPTDVEIKPGDVKIMLNHLIALGDELDGLQIIIATRHEAVWDSFPATRLIVGTDRTFLF
;
A
#
# COMPACT_ATOMS: atom_id res chain seq x y z
N MET A 1 -21.89 -3.54 59.82
CA MET A 1 -20.44 -3.28 59.86
C MET A 1 -19.79 -4.35 59.04
N ASP A 2 -19.37 -4.04 57.81
CA ASP A 2 -18.66 -5.00 56.97
C ASP A 2 -17.22 -5.13 57.52
N ALA A 3 -16.93 -6.24 58.19
CA ALA A 3 -15.57 -6.56 58.58
C ALA A 3 -14.79 -6.97 57.31
N ALA A 4 -13.77 -6.20 56.95
CA ALA A 4 -12.95 -6.50 55.78
C ALA A 4 -11.91 -7.58 56.12
N GLU A 5 -12.07 -8.77 55.56
CA GLU A 5 -11.22 -9.94 55.85
C GLU A 5 -9.91 -9.99 55.03
N SER A 6 -9.70 -9.06 54.10
CA SER A 6 -8.49 -8.98 53.28
C SER A 6 -8.05 -7.54 52.98
N LYS A 7 -6.76 -7.35 52.67
CA LYS A 7 -6.21 -6.03 52.27
C LYS A 7 -6.96 -5.42 51.08
N GLY A 8 -7.40 -6.24 50.13
CA GLY A 8 -8.20 -5.80 48.98
C GLY A 8 -9.60 -5.34 49.38
N ALA A 9 -10.25 -6.06 50.30
CA ALA A 9 -11.55 -5.66 50.84
C ALA A 9 -11.47 -4.34 51.62
N VAL A 10 -10.40 -4.11 52.40
CA VAL A 10 -10.14 -2.83 53.08
C VAL A 10 -9.99 -1.69 52.07
N ALA A 11 -9.21 -1.89 51.00
CA ALA A 11 -9.01 -0.87 49.97
C ALA A 11 -10.33 -0.52 49.23
N ALA A 12 -11.17 -1.51 48.93
CA ALA A 12 -12.48 -1.28 48.31
C ALA A 12 -13.46 -0.55 49.24
N LEU A 13 -13.44 -0.88 50.54
CA LEU A 13 -14.24 -0.21 51.56
C LEU A 13 -13.79 1.25 51.73
N MET A 14 -12.48 1.50 51.80
CA MET A 14 -11.91 2.85 51.85
C MET A 14 -12.22 3.65 50.58
N SER A 15 -12.10 3.05 49.40
CA SER A 15 -12.49 3.71 48.15
C SER A 15 -13.97 4.12 48.17
N ARG A 16 -14.87 3.21 48.57
CA ARG A 16 -16.30 3.52 48.66
C ARG A 16 -16.58 4.62 49.68
N PHE A 17 -15.96 4.55 50.85
CA PHE A 17 -16.11 5.55 51.90
C PHE A 17 -15.61 6.93 51.44
N MET A 18 -14.36 7.02 51.00
CA MET A 18 -13.72 8.26 50.60
C MET A 18 -14.35 8.87 49.34
N MET A 19 -14.69 8.07 48.33
CA MET A 19 -15.22 8.60 47.07
C MET A 19 -16.74 8.82 47.13
N LYS A 20 -17.51 7.90 47.72
CA LYS A 20 -18.99 8.02 47.74
C LYS A 20 -19.54 8.71 48.97
N GLN A 21 -19.08 8.36 50.19
CA GLN A 21 -19.63 8.95 51.40
C GLN A 21 -19.06 10.34 51.70
N LEU A 22 -17.76 10.53 51.50
CA LEU A 22 -17.12 11.83 51.64
C LEU A 22 -17.26 12.72 50.39
N GLY A 23 -17.85 12.20 49.30
CA GLY A 23 -18.18 12.96 48.10
C GLY A 23 -16.97 13.42 47.26
N LEU A 24 -15.80 12.78 47.43
CA LEU A 24 -14.62 13.11 46.64
C LEU A 24 -14.79 12.66 45.18
N ARG A 25 -14.39 13.51 44.24
CA ARG A 25 -14.41 13.20 42.79
C ARG A 25 -13.04 12.72 42.31
N PRO A 26 -12.96 11.75 41.39
CA PRO A 26 -11.69 11.38 40.77
C PRO A 26 -11.03 12.58 40.07
N LEU A 27 -9.70 12.65 40.13
CA LEU A 27 -8.93 13.67 39.42
C LEU A 27 -8.33 13.08 38.15
N GLU A 28 -8.73 13.61 37.00
CA GLU A 28 -8.15 13.26 35.71
C GLU A 28 -7.01 14.21 35.36
N MET A 29 -5.84 13.65 35.09
CA MET A 29 -4.67 14.44 34.71
C MET A 29 -3.94 13.81 33.54
N PHE A 30 -3.65 14.61 32.53
CA PHE A 30 -2.77 14.19 31.45
C PHE A 30 -1.32 14.14 31.96
N ALA A 31 -0.74 12.95 31.96
CA ALA A 31 0.65 12.71 32.31
C ALA A 31 1.40 12.19 31.08
N ALA A 32 2.57 12.77 30.82
CA ALA A 32 3.44 12.31 29.75
C ALA A 32 3.96 10.89 30.07
N THR A 33 3.91 10.00 29.08
CA THR A 33 4.34 8.61 29.26
C THR A 33 5.87 8.56 29.18
N PRO A 34 6.57 7.99 30.17
CA PRO A 34 8.02 7.83 30.12
C PRO A 34 8.44 7.07 28.85
N GLY A 35 9.38 7.63 28.08
CA GLY A 35 9.87 7.02 26.84
C GLY A 35 8.99 7.22 25.60
N ALA A 36 7.84 7.90 25.71
CA ALA A 36 7.03 8.23 24.55
C ALA A 36 7.74 9.20 23.59
N PRO A 37 7.41 9.18 22.28
CA PRO A 37 7.97 10.07 21.28
C PRO A 37 7.89 11.54 21.73
N VAL A 38 8.96 12.29 21.48
CA VAL A 38 9.03 13.73 21.75
C VAL A 38 9.03 14.45 20.42
N GLU A 39 8.10 15.39 20.24
CA GLU A 39 7.99 16.19 19.03
C GLU A 39 7.99 17.67 19.44
N GLY A 40 9.09 18.37 19.15
CA GLY A 40 9.39 19.66 19.76
C GLY A 40 9.65 19.54 21.27
N ASP A 41 8.92 20.32 22.08
CA ASP A 41 9.02 20.32 23.54
C ASP A 41 7.85 19.56 24.23
N VAL A 42 7.06 18.79 23.45
CA VAL A 42 5.84 18.13 23.92
C VAL A 42 5.93 16.61 23.77
N ARG A 43 5.71 15.91 24.88
CA ARG A 43 5.72 14.45 24.95
C ARG A 43 4.30 13.89 25.01
N ASP A 44 4.08 12.80 24.28
CA ASP A 44 2.81 12.08 24.32
C ASP A 44 2.53 11.45 25.68
N GLY A 45 1.26 11.27 25.99
CA GLY A 45 0.83 10.87 27.32
C GLY A 45 -0.54 10.23 27.34
N ALA A 46 -1.03 10.00 28.55
CA ALA A 46 -2.35 9.45 28.81
C ALA A 46 -2.98 10.17 30.00
N VAL A 47 -4.31 10.15 30.03
CA VAL A 47 -5.06 10.61 31.21
C VAL A 47 -4.90 9.56 32.30
N GLN A 48 -4.29 9.98 33.41
CA GLN A 48 -4.22 9.23 34.65
C GLN A 48 -5.36 9.67 35.55
N THR A 49 -6.10 8.70 36.06
CA THR A 49 -7.15 8.93 37.05
C THR A 49 -6.58 8.71 38.44
N HIS A 50 -6.71 9.72 39.30
CA HIS A 50 -6.30 9.67 40.69
C HIS A 50 -7.53 9.59 41.60
N GLU A 51 -7.55 8.58 42.47
CA GLU A 51 -8.65 8.33 43.42
C GLU A 51 -8.23 8.63 44.86
N TRP A 52 -8.94 8.05 45.83
CA TRP A 52 -8.76 8.27 47.26
C TRP A 52 -7.30 8.24 47.78
N PRO A 53 -6.34 7.43 47.25
CA PRO A 53 -4.96 7.45 47.76
C PRO A 53 -4.27 8.80 47.51
N ALA A 54 -4.65 9.51 46.45
CA ALA A 54 -4.11 10.85 46.16
C ALA A 54 -4.70 11.90 47.11
N PHE A 55 -5.95 11.75 47.52
CA PHE A 55 -6.61 12.64 48.48
C PHE A 55 -6.21 12.39 49.93
N PHE A 56 -5.78 11.17 50.26
CA PHE A 56 -5.47 10.76 51.62
C PHE A 56 -4.52 11.72 52.37
N PRO A 57 -3.45 12.27 51.78
CA PRO A 57 -2.55 13.20 52.48
C PRO A 57 -3.16 14.58 52.81
N MET A 58 -4.32 14.92 52.23
CA MET A 58 -5.06 16.15 52.56
C MET A 58 -5.97 15.95 53.76
N VAL A 59 -6.44 14.72 53.97
CA VAL A 59 -7.30 14.31 55.08
C VAL A 59 -6.46 13.79 56.25
N SER A 60 -5.31 13.18 55.98
CA SER A 60 -4.41 12.61 56.98
C SER A 60 -3.10 13.39 57.08
N ILE A 61 -2.90 14.00 58.24
CA ILE A 61 -1.65 14.61 58.67
C ILE A 61 -0.91 13.58 59.52
N MET A 62 -0.02 12.82 58.89
CA MET A 62 0.84 11.88 59.63
C MET A 62 2.05 12.61 60.22
N SER A 63 2.44 12.29 61.46
CA SER A 63 3.72 12.73 62.01
C SER A 63 4.86 11.86 61.46
N ALA A 64 5.26 12.20 60.25
CA ALA A 64 6.62 12.00 59.80
C ALA A 64 7.06 13.37 59.29
N SER A 65 8.36 13.65 59.43
CA SER A 65 9.01 14.94 59.18
C SER A 65 8.96 15.44 57.72
N ASP A 66 7.92 15.09 56.96
CA ASP A 66 7.69 15.38 55.55
C ASP A 66 7.94 16.85 55.24
N SER A 67 8.86 17.06 54.30
CA SER A 67 9.27 18.38 53.83
C SER A 67 8.36 18.97 52.75
N VAL A 68 7.32 18.23 52.36
CA VAL A 68 6.33 18.60 51.36
C VAL A 68 5.02 18.95 52.05
N LEU A 69 4.29 19.94 51.53
CA LEU A 69 3.04 20.41 52.12
C LEU A 69 1.94 19.35 52.06
N PHE A 70 1.75 18.74 50.88
CA PHE A 70 0.71 17.74 50.61
C PHE A 70 1.32 16.47 50.00
N GLY A 71 1.20 15.34 50.70
CA GLY A 71 1.70 14.04 50.24
C GLY A 71 3.15 13.73 50.60
N LYS A 72 3.52 12.44 50.49
CA LYS A 72 4.88 11.94 50.73
C LYS A 72 5.83 12.22 49.56
N ASN A 73 5.31 12.23 48.33
CA ASN A 73 6.04 12.52 47.11
C ASN A 73 5.32 13.62 46.32
N ALA A 74 5.96 14.76 46.07
CA ALA A 74 5.47 15.78 45.15
C ALA A 74 5.68 15.31 43.70
N THR A 75 5.01 14.23 43.30
CA THR A 75 5.11 13.71 41.94
C THR A 75 4.15 14.49 41.03
N GLY A 76 4.73 15.26 40.11
CA GLY A 76 3.96 16.08 39.17
C GLY A 76 3.15 17.19 39.84
N ASN A 77 2.05 17.59 39.18
CA ASN A 77 1.19 18.69 39.65
C ASN A 77 0.09 18.23 40.63
N ILE A 78 0.17 17.01 41.20
CA ILE A 78 -0.86 16.45 42.11
C ILE A 78 -1.14 17.38 43.31
N PRO A 79 -0.13 17.88 44.07
CA PRO A 79 -0.38 18.76 45.23
C PRO A 79 -1.14 20.04 44.86
N VAL A 80 -0.81 20.60 43.69
CA VAL A 80 -1.46 21.79 43.14
C VAL A 80 -2.92 21.50 42.85
N ARG A 81 -3.21 20.37 42.18
CA ARG A 81 -4.58 20.01 41.82
C ARG A 81 -5.44 19.66 43.03
N LEU A 82 -4.87 18.98 44.02
CA LEU A 82 -5.57 18.68 45.28
C LEU A 82 -5.97 19.98 46.00
N MET A 83 -5.04 20.92 46.15
CA MET A 83 -5.33 22.23 46.75
C MET A 83 -6.44 22.96 45.98
N GLN A 84 -6.34 22.99 44.64
CA GLN A 84 -7.35 23.62 43.78
C GLN A 84 -8.73 22.96 43.90
N ALA A 85 -8.79 21.64 44.01
CA ALA A 85 -10.03 20.89 44.19
C ALA A 85 -10.68 21.17 45.55
N PHE A 86 -9.89 21.25 46.62
CA PHE A 86 -10.40 21.51 47.98
C PHE A 86 -10.82 22.97 48.20
N LEU A 87 -10.20 23.91 47.48
CA LEU A 87 -10.61 25.31 47.44
C LEU A 87 -11.77 25.55 46.47
N ASP A 88 -12.26 24.52 45.76
CA ASP A 88 -13.34 24.58 44.77
C ASP A 88 -13.27 25.83 43.89
N ILE A 89 -12.07 26.11 43.40
CA ILE A 89 -11.91 27.20 42.44
C ILE A 89 -12.88 26.88 41.28
N PRO A 90 -13.72 27.84 40.87
CA PRO A 90 -14.76 27.57 39.89
C PRO A 90 -14.21 26.87 38.66
N PHE A 91 -14.93 25.83 38.22
CA PHE A 91 -14.62 25.09 37.02
C PHE A 91 -13.27 24.35 37.04
N VAL A 92 -12.65 24.04 38.20
CA VAL A 92 -11.37 23.29 38.21
C VAL A 92 -11.52 21.90 37.60
N SER A 93 -12.56 21.15 37.93
CA SER A 93 -12.82 19.84 37.29
C SER A 93 -13.01 20.01 35.79
N ASP A 94 -13.77 21.02 35.38
CA ASP A 94 -14.08 21.27 33.98
C ASP A 94 -12.83 21.74 33.22
N LEU A 95 -11.99 22.56 33.85
CA LEU A 95 -10.69 22.99 33.36
C LEU A 95 -9.72 21.81 33.25
N MET A 96 -9.75 20.86 34.19
CA MET A 96 -8.92 19.66 34.11
C MET A 96 -9.34 18.80 32.93
N SER A 97 -10.63 18.52 32.82
CA SER A 97 -11.19 17.75 31.73
C SER A 97 -10.96 18.44 30.39
N ALA A 98 -11.26 19.74 30.26
CA ALA A 98 -11.00 20.51 29.03
C ALA A 98 -9.51 20.53 28.66
N SER A 99 -8.63 20.78 29.64
CA SER A 99 -7.18 20.77 29.41
C SER A 99 -6.67 19.38 29.02
N ALA A 100 -7.21 18.30 29.59
CA ALA A 100 -6.85 16.93 29.26
C ALA A 100 -7.35 16.56 27.85
N SER A 101 -8.62 16.84 27.56
CA SER A 101 -9.25 16.62 26.25
C SER A 101 -8.54 17.41 25.15
N SER A 102 -8.20 18.68 25.37
CA SER A 102 -7.45 19.49 24.40
C SER A 102 -6.08 18.88 24.11
N ARG A 103 -5.34 18.42 25.14
CA ARG A 103 -4.05 17.73 24.95
C ARG A 103 -4.19 16.42 24.20
N MET A 104 -5.22 15.63 24.49
CA MET A 104 -5.51 14.39 23.77
C MET A 104 -5.88 14.66 22.31
N ALA A 105 -6.72 15.64 22.02
CA ALA A 105 -7.08 16.03 20.66
C ALA A 105 -5.84 16.48 19.87
N LYS A 106 -4.99 17.35 20.45
CA LYS A 106 -3.71 17.75 19.85
C LYS A 106 -2.76 16.57 19.64
N GLN A 107 -2.72 15.60 20.55
CA GLN A 107 -1.97 14.37 20.36
C GLN A 107 -2.54 13.56 19.19
N GLN A 108 -3.85 13.35 19.12
CA GLN A 108 -4.49 12.61 18.04
C GLN A 108 -4.27 13.26 16.67
N ALA A 109 -4.38 14.59 16.58
CA ALA A 109 -4.09 15.35 15.37
C ALA A 109 -2.63 15.15 14.92
N ARG A 110 -1.67 15.19 15.85
CA ARG A 110 -0.25 14.90 15.57
C ARG A 110 -0.03 13.46 15.09
N HIS A 111 -0.66 12.47 15.73
CA HIS A 111 -0.61 11.06 15.28
C HIS A 111 -1.20 10.89 13.89
N SER A 112 -2.32 11.56 13.60
CA SER A 112 -2.94 11.54 12.28
C SER A 112 -2.02 12.16 11.23
N ALA A 113 -1.48 13.35 11.50
CA ALA A 113 -0.55 14.02 10.61
C ALA A 113 0.73 13.21 10.38
N ARG A 114 1.23 12.52 11.41
CA ARG A 114 2.39 11.63 11.31
C ARG A 114 2.11 10.44 10.40
N ARG A 115 0.99 9.75 10.60
CA ARG A 115 0.57 8.64 9.73
C ARG A 115 0.44 9.08 8.28
N VAL A 116 -0.18 10.24 8.04
CA VAL A 116 -0.29 10.81 6.69
C VAL A 116 1.09 11.06 6.07
N ARG A 117 2.03 11.66 6.82
CA ARG A 117 3.41 11.88 6.33
C ARG A 117 4.17 10.57 6.08
N GLU A 118 4.13 9.64 7.02
CA GLU A 118 4.81 8.34 6.89
C GLU A 118 4.25 7.55 5.69
N ASP A 119 2.92 7.54 5.52
CA ASP A 119 2.29 6.89 4.37
C ASP A 119 2.64 7.61 3.06
N ALA A 120 2.71 8.94 3.05
CA ALA A 120 3.15 9.73 1.89
C ALA A 120 4.61 9.45 1.51
N ASP A 121 5.52 9.37 2.49
CA ASP A 121 6.93 9.04 2.28
C ASP A 121 7.09 7.60 1.74
N ILE A 122 6.34 6.64 2.28
CA ILE A 122 6.32 5.25 1.79
C ILE A 122 5.81 5.20 0.34
N ARG A 123 4.72 5.94 0.03
CA ARG A 123 4.18 6.03 -1.34
C ARG A 123 5.20 6.62 -2.30
N ALA A 124 5.83 7.73 -1.93
CA ALA A 124 6.85 8.40 -2.74
C ALA A 124 8.05 7.48 -3.01
N SER A 125 8.54 6.77 -1.99
CA SER A 125 9.62 5.79 -2.13
C SER A 125 9.25 4.64 -3.07
N ARG A 126 8.05 4.07 -2.94
CA ARG A 126 7.56 3.00 -3.83
C ARG A 126 7.41 3.46 -5.27
N LEU A 127 6.91 4.69 -5.48
CA LEU A 127 6.79 5.29 -6.80
C LEU A 127 8.17 5.46 -7.44
N GLY A 128 9.14 6.01 -6.70
CA GLY A 128 10.52 6.17 -7.17
C GLY A 128 11.16 4.84 -7.58
N ALA A 129 11.04 3.81 -6.73
CA ALA A 129 11.58 2.48 -7.04
C ALA A 129 10.93 1.86 -8.30
N ALA A 130 9.62 2.01 -8.47
CA ALA A 130 8.90 1.52 -9.65
C ALA A 130 9.31 2.27 -10.93
N GLN A 131 9.55 3.58 -10.85
CA GLN A 131 10.06 4.39 -11.96
C GLN A 131 11.47 3.94 -12.39
N GLU A 132 12.37 3.70 -11.43
CA GLU A 132 13.72 3.18 -11.72
C GLU A 132 13.70 1.79 -12.36
N GLU A 133 12.77 0.92 -11.94
CA GLU A 133 12.57 -0.39 -12.55
C GLU A 133 12.03 -0.29 -13.97
N LEU A 134 11.07 0.61 -14.21
CA LEU A 134 10.52 0.89 -15.54
C LEU A 134 11.60 1.39 -16.51
N GLU A 135 12.46 2.31 -16.08
CA GLU A 135 13.56 2.81 -16.92
C GLU A 135 14.56 1.71 -17.27
N ARG A 136 14.91 0.84 -16.32
CA ARG A 136 15.75 -0.34 -16.61
C ARG A 136 15.09 -1.31 -17.59
N ALA A 137 13.80 -1.55 -17.46
CA ALA A 137 13.05 -2.41 -18.37
C ALA A 137 13.00 -1.81 -19.79
N ARG A 138 12.79 -0.48 -19.91
CA ARG A 138 12.82 0.24 -21.18
C ARG A 138 14.19 0.16 -21.86
N LEU A 139 15.27 0.33 -21.10
CA LEU A 139 16.64 0.20 -21.61
C LEU A 139 16.87 -1.22 -22.16
N ARG A 140 16.54 -2.25 -21.38
CA ARG A 140 16.65 -3.66 -21.81
C ARG A 140 15.85 -3.94 -23.08
N LEU A 141 14.62 -3.43 -23.18
CA LEU A 141 13.80 -3.57 -24.39
C LEU A 141 14.48 -2.91 -25.60
N SER A 142 15.10 -1.74 -25.42
CA SER A 142 15.79 -1.04 -26.51
C SER A 142 17.02 -1.82 -27.02
N GLU A 143 17.79 -2.43 -26.12
CA GLU A 143 18.96 -3.26 -26.46
C GLU A 143 18.55 -4.55 -27.18
N LEU A 144 17.48 -5.21 -26.71
CA LEU A 144 16.91 -6.39 -27.37
C LEU A 144 16.37 -6.06 -28.76
N ARG A 145 15.71 -4.92 -28.95
CA ARG A 145 15.25 -4.47 -30.28
C ARG A 145 16.40 -4.14 -31.22
N ALA A 146 17.46 -3.52 -30.71
CA ALA A 146 18.64 -3.18 -31.52
C ALA A 146 19.40 -4.43 -32.00
N SER A 147 19.34 -5.53 -31.24
CA SER A 147 19.99 -6.80 -31.58
C SER A 147 19.09 -7.77 -32.36
N ALA A 148 17.78 -7.49 -32.43
CA ALA A 148 16.81 -8.33 -33.11
C ALA A 148 16.94 -8.22 -34.64
N PRO A 149 17.03 -9.34 -35.37
CA PRO A 149 16.86 -9.35 -36.83
C PRO A 149 15.48 -8.84 -37.22
N ASP A 150 15.36 -8.17 -38.36
CA ASP A 150 14.06 -7.81 -38.94
C ASP A 150 13.38 -9.06 -39.52
N PHE A 151 12.74 -9.84 -38.63
CA PHE A 151 11.98 -11.02 -39.01
C PHE A 151 10.81 -10.70 -39.95
N ALA A 152 10.26 -9.48 -39.89
CA ALA A 152 9.17 -9.08 -40.78
C ALA A 152 9.68 -8.93 -42.21
N ALA A 153 10.81 -8.26 -42.41
CA ALA A 153 11.48 -8.17 -43.71
C ALA A 153 11.92 -9.55 -44.24
N LEU A 154 12.48 -10.41 -43.38
CA LEU A 154 12.88 -11.76 -43.77
C LEU A 154 11.69 -12.64 -44.18
N ARG A 155 10.58 -12.61 -43.43
CA ARG A 155 9.34 -13.33 -43.78
C ARG A 155 8.75 -12.81 -45.10
N LEU A 156 8.81 -11.49 -45.32
CA LEU A 156 8.36 -10.89 -46.58
C LEU A 156 9.22 -11.33 -47.77
N ALA A 157 10.54 -11.37 -47.59
CA ALA A 157 11.48 -11.83 -48.62
C ALA A 157 11.24 -13.30 -49.01
N VAL A 158 11.00 -14.18 -48.02
CA VAL A 158 10.65 -15.59 -48.28
C VAL A 158 9.36 -15.71 -49.09
N ARG A 159 8.31 -14.98 -48.71
CA ARG A 159 7.03 -14.99 -49.45
C ARG A 159 7.20 -14.51 -50.89
N ALA A 160 7.89 -13.39 -51.08
CA ALA A 160 8.15 -12.85 -52.41
C ALA A 160 8.94 -13.81 -53.31
N ALA A 161 9.92 -14.53 -52.73
CA ALA A 161 10.69 -15.53 -53.45
C ALA A 161 9.86 -16.78 -53.79
N ALA A 162 9.01 -17.25 -52.88
CA ALA A 162 8.09 -18.37 -53.11
C ALA A 162 7.06 -18.06 -54.22
N ASP A 163 6.50 -16.84 -54.22
CA ASP A 163 5.56 -16.40 -55.26
C ASP A 163 6.25 -16.35 -56.64
N ALA A 164 7.50 -15.89 -56.68
CA ALA A 164 8.30 -15.85 -57.90
C ALA A 164 8.62 -17.27 -58.42
N GLU A 165 9.01 -18.19 -57.53
CA GLU A 165 9.24 -19.60 -57.89
C GLU A 165 7.97 -20.23 -58.47
N ALA A 166 6.83 -20.11 -57.78
CA ALA A 166 5.55 -20.65 -58.24
C ALA A 166 5.11 -20.05 -59.58
N GLN A 167 5.43 -18.78 -59.85
CA GLN A 167 5.16 -18.18 -61.16
C GLN A 167 6.04 -18.79 -62.26
N THR A 168 7.33 -19.00 -61.98
CA THR A 168 8.26 -19.60 -62.94
C THR A 168 8.01 -21.10 -63.16
N GLU A 169 7.55 -21.82 -62.16
CA GLU A 169 7.15 -23.23 -62.25
C GLU A 169 5.96 -23.39 -63.21
N ARG A 170 4.90 -22.59 -63.04
CA ARG A 170 3.77 -22.57 -63.98
C ARG A 170 4.19 -22.25 -65.42
N ARG A 171 5.18 -21.37 -65.62
CA ARG A 171 5.72 -21.07 -66.96
C ARG A 171 6.50 -22.25 -67.53
N LEU A 172 7.28 -22.95 -66.69
CA LEU A 172 8.01 -24.14 -67.09
C LEU A 172 7.05 -25.28 -67.48
N ASP A 173 6.00 -25.51 -66.71
CA ASP A 173 4.97 -26.51 -67.02
C ASP A 173 4.29 -26.20 -68.35
N ALA A 174 3.83 -24.95 -68.53
CA ALA A 174 3.21 -24.52 -69.79
C ALA A 174 4.15 -24.66 -71.01
N ALA A 175 5.43 -24.31 -70.85
CA ALA A 175 6.42 -24.46 -71.91
C ALA A 175 6.74 -25.94 -72.20
N THR A 176 6.74 -26.80 -71.17
CA THR A 176 6.94 -28.25 -71.29
C THR A 176 5.78 -28.90 -72.04
N ASP A 177 4.54 -28.55 -71.70
CA ASP A 177 3.34 -29.00 -72.40
C ASP A 177 3.32 -28.55 -73.86
N LEU A 178 3.66 -27.29 -74.12
CA LEU A 178 3.69 -26.74 -75.48
C LEU A 178 4.75 -27.45 -76.34
N HIS A 179 5.94 -27.70 -75.77
CA HIS A 179 6.97 -28.48 -76.44
C HIS A 179 6.52 -29.92 -76.71
N GLY A 180 5.85 -30.57 -75.75
CA GLY A 180 5.26 -31.90 -75.94
C GLY A 180 4.28 -31.95 -77.11
N LYS A 181 3.39 -30.95 -77.22
CA LYS A 181 2.44 -30.81 -78.33
C LYS A 181 3.14 -30.57 -79.67
N ALA A 182 4.15 -29.68 -79.71
CA ALA A 182 4.91 -29.40 -80.93
C ALA A 182 5.69 -30.63 -81.41
N ARG A 183 6.30 -31.38 -80.50
CA ARG A 183 6.97 -32.66 -80.79
C ARG A 183 6.01 -33.68 -81.36
N GLN A 184 4.80 -33.80 -80.79
CA GLN A 184 3.77 -34.71 -81.29
C GLN A 184 3.30 -34.32 -82.70
N ALA A 185 3.06 -33.02 -82.95
CA ALA A 185 2.70 -32.52 -84.28
C ALA A 185 3.79 -32.80 -85.33
N ARG A 186 5.07 -32.62 -84.96
CA ARG A 186 6.22 -32.97 -85.81
C ARG A 186 6.29 -34.47 -86.11
N ILE A 187 6.05 -35.33 -85.11
CA ILE A 187 5.98 -36.80 -85.32
C ILE A 187 4.85 -37.15 -86.30
N GLU A 188 3.68 -36.53 -86.16
CA GLU A 188 2.52 -36.76 -87.01
C GLU A 188 2.76 -36.30 -88.45
N ASP A 189 3.27 -35.08 -88.65
CA ASP A 189 3.60 -34.55 -89.98
C ASP A 189 4.65 -35.42 -90.68
N GLU A 190 5.69 -35.88 -89.97
CA GLU A 190 6.68 -36.80 -90.52
C GLU A 190 6.09 -38.16 -90.87
N ARG A 191 5.14 -38.65 -90.08
CA ARG A 191 4.42 -39.89 -90.38
C ARG A 191 3.58 -39.73 -91.64
N GLN A 192 2.80 -38.66 -91.76
CA GLN A 192 1.97 -38.38 -92.95
C GLN A 192 2.82 -38.27 -94.22
N LEU A 193 3.98 -37.60 -94.14
CA LEU A 193 4.92 -37.52 -95.26
C LEU A 193 5.46 -38.91 -95.64
N ARG A 194 5.86 -39.73 -94.66
CA ARG A 194 6.33 -41.11 -94.91
C ARG A 194 5.24 -41.97 -95.51
N GLU A 195 4.06 -42.03 -94.89
CA GLU A 195 2.91 -42.82 -95.38
C GLU A 195 2.52 -42.44 -96.80
N THR A 196 2.51 -41.15 -97.14
CA THR A 196 2.22 -40.67 -98.50
C THR A 196 3.32 -41.08 -99.48
N THR A 197 4.59 -40.88 -99.11
CA THR A 197 5.74 -41.24 -99.95
C THR A 197 5.81 -42.75 -100.20
N GLU A 198 5.63 -43.56 -99.15
CA GLU A 198 5.61 -45.02 -99.21
C GLU A 198 4.40 -45.53 -99.99
N SER A 199 3.21 -44.93 -99.80
CA SER A 199 2.01 -45.30 -100.56
C SER A 199 2.16 -44.99 -102.05
N VAL A 200 2.78 -43.85 -102.39
CA VAL A 200 3.11 -43.50 -103.79
C VAL A 200 4.09 -44.50 -104.37
N ALA A 201 5.18 -44.81 -103.65
CA ALA A 201 6.17 -45.80 -104.09
C ALA A 201 5.56 -47.20 -104.25
N ALA A 202 4.71 -47.62 -103.30
CA ALA A 202 4.03 -48.91 -103.34
C ALA A 202 3.03 -49.00 -104.50
N ARG A 203 2.23 -47.95 -104.75
CA ARG A 203 1.31 -47.91 -105.91
C ARG A 203 2.08 -47.95 -107.24
N ALA A 204 3.19 -47.23 -107.34
CA ALA A 204 4.03 -47.24 -108.55
C ALA A 204 4.67 -48.61 -108.78
N LEU A 205 5.22 -49.25 -107.73
CA LEU A 205 5.85 -50.56 -107.82
C LEU A 205 4.83 -51.67 -108.11
N LEU A 206 3.73 -51.73 -107.35
CA LEU A 206 2.71 -52.77 -107.48
C LEU A 206 1.87 -52.59 -108.75
N GLY A 207 1.62 -51.36 -109.17
CA GLY A 207 0.94 -51.06 -110.44
C GLY A 207 1.77 -51.37 -111.69
N ALA A 208 3.11 -51.42 -111.56
CA ALA A 208 4.00 -51.84 -112.65
C ALA A 208 4.09 -53.37 -112.80
N LEU A 209 3.54 -54.14 -111.85
CA LEU A 209 3.52 -55.60 -111.95
C LEU A 209 2.49 -56.05 -112.99
N ASN A 210 2.89 -56.92 -113.91
CA ASN A 210 2.01 -57.55 -114.89
C ASN A 210 1.85 -59.04 -114.56
N PRO A 211 1.05 -59.40 -113.54
CA PRO A 211 0.93 -60.78 -113.11
C PRO A 211 0.30 -61.66 -114.20
N SER A 212 0.92 -62.81 -114.47
CA SER A 212 0.37 -63.81 -115.39
C SER A 212 -0.78 -64.62 -114.78
N MET A 213 -0.83 -64.70 -113.45
CA MET A 213 -1.80 -65.45 -112.66
C MET A 213 -2.33 -64.60 -111.50
N CYS A 214 -3.58 -64.84 -111.07
CA CYS A 214 -4.16 -64.14 -109.93
C CYS A 214 -3.46 -64.55 -108.62
N PRO A 215 -2.91 -63.61 -107.82
CA PRO A 215 -2.16 -63.94 -106.60
C PRO A 215 -3.02 -64.50 -105.45
N ARG A 216 -4.36 -64.47 -105.57
CA ARG A 216 -5.28 -64.97 -104.52
C ARG A 216 -5.74 -66.41 -104.76
N CYS A 217 -5.96 -66.79 -106.02
CA CYS A 217 -6.55 -68.09 -106.39
C CYS A 217 -5.77 -68.81 -107.50
N GLU A 218 -4.61 -68.29 -107.89
CA GLU A 218 -3.66 -68.85 -108.87
C GLU A 218 -4.27 -69.10 -110.27
N SER A 219 -5.44 -68.55 -110.56
CA SER A 219 -6.07 -68.70 -111.87
C SER A 219 -5.34 -67.85 -112.93
N PRO A 220 -5.08 -68.38 -114.14
CA PRO A 220 -4.39 -67.63 -115.19
C PRO A 220 -5.21 -66.43 -115.66
N ILE A 221 -4.56 -65.27 -115.81
CA ILE A 221 -5.21 -64.03 -116.24
C ILE A 221 -5.15 -63.98 -117.77
N GLY A 222 -6.32 -64.11 -118.40
CA GLY A 222 -6.48 -64.09 -119.86
C GLY A 222 -6.04 -62.77 -120.50
N THR A 223 -5.64 -62.84 -121.78
CA THR A 223 -5.17 -61.69 -122.57
C THR A 223 -6.21 -60.57 -122.67
N ASP A 224 -7.50 -60.92 -122.71
CA ASP A 224 -8.60 -59.96 -122.84
C ASP A 224 -8.75 -59.09 -121.58
N ARG A 225 -8.50 -59.66 -120.39
CA ARG A 225 -8.54 -58.89 -119.14
C ARG A 225 -7.37 -57.91 -119.04
N ARG A 226 -6.20 -58.25 -119.57
CA ARG A 226 -5.04 -57.34 -119.62
C ARG A 226 -5.23 -56.22 -120.64
N HIS A 227 -5.83 -56.53 -121.79
CA HIS A 227 -6.25 -55.49 -122.74
C HIS A 227 -7.31 -54.58 -122.11
N GLY A 228 -8.24 -55.14 -121.32
CA GLY A 228 -9.20 -54.37 -120.52
C GLY A 228 -8.56 -53.41 -119.52
N GLU A 229 -7.43 -53.80 -118.89
CA GLU A 229 -6.66 -52.92 -118.02
C GLU A 229 -6.05 -51.75 -118.78
N HIS A 230 -5.36 -52.02 -119.89
CA HIS A 230 -4.70 -50.98 -120.69
C HIS A 230 -5.67 -50.03 -121.40
N GLN A 231 -6.78 -50.53 -121.94
CA GLN A 231 -7.69 -49.74 -122.78
C GLN A 231 -8.85 -49.12 -122.00
N HIS A 232 -9.31 -49.78 -120.94
CA HIS A 232 -10.53 -49.39 -120.23
C HIS A 232 -10.28 -49.13 -118.73
N GLY A 233 -9.03 -49.20 -118.26
CA GLY A 233 -8.69 -48.94 -116.86
C GLY A 233 -9.36 -49.90 -115.88
N ARG A 234 -9.54 -51.17 -116.23
CA ARG A 234 -10.12 -52.19 -115.34
C ARG A 234 -9.06 -53.18 -114.89
N CYS A 235 -8.87 -53.34 -113.58
CA CYS A 235 -7.81 -54.20 -113.04
C CYS A 235 -7.90 -55.63 -113.61
N ALA A 236 -6.82 -56.13 -114.21
CA ALA A 236 -6.79 -57.45 -114.83
C ALA A 236 -6.98 -58.59 -113.82
N VAL A 237 -6.67 -58.34 -112.55
CA VAL A 237 -6.81 -59.31 -111.46
C VAL A 237 -8.24 -59.39 -110.93
N CYS A 238 -8.81 -58.27 -110.47
CA CYS A 238 -10.11 -58.25 -109.79
C CYS A 238 -11.25 -57.64 -110.60
N THR A 239 -10.99 -57.13 -111.81
CA THR A 239 -11.94 -56.46 -112.72
C THR A 239 -12.60 -55.19 -112.20
N SER A 240 -12.27 -54.76 -110.98
CA SER A 240 -12.67 -53.47 -110.44
C SER A 240 -12.13 -52.33 -111.31
N PRO A 241 -12.87 -51.22 -111.44
CA PRO A 241 -12.36 -50.03 -112.10
C PRO A 241 -11.11 -49.54 -111.34
N LEU A 242 -9.99 -49.40 -112.05
CA LEU A 242 -8.83 -48.69 -111.57
C LEU A 242 -9.19 -47.20 -111.67
N THR A 243 -9.85 -46.69 -110.63
CA THR A 243 -9.86 -45.25 -110.39
C THR A 243 -8.46 -44.89 -109.96
N VAL A 244 -7.55 -44.70 -110.91
CA VAL A 244 -6.39 -43.84 -110.69
C VAL A 244 -7.02 -42.45 -110.65
N PRO A 245 -7.08 -41.77 -109.49
CA PRO A 245 -7.45 -40.37 -109.53
C PRO A 245 -6.53 -39.70 -110.54
N GLU A 246 -7.07 -38.87 -111.43
CA GLU A 246 -6.27 -37.93 -112.24
C GLU A 246 -5.63 -36.87 -111.32
N GLU A 247 -4.94 -37.28 -110.26
CA GLU A 247 -3.89 -36.45 -109.68
C GLU A 247 -2.74 -36.57 -110.66
N GLY A 248 -2.56 -35.54 -111.49
CA GLY A 248 -1.43 -35.45 -112.38
C GLY A 248 -0.12 -35.62 -111.59
N PRO A 249 1.00 -36.00 -112.23
CA PRO A 249 2.30 -36.00 -111.58
C PRO A 249 2.61 -34.64 -110.91
N GLU A 250 2.06 -33.55 -111.42
CA GLU A 250 2.14 -32.19 -110.86
C GLU A 250 1.35 -32.02 -109.55
N ASP A 251 0.10 -32.50 -109.46
CA ASP A 251 -0.72 -32.40 -108.23
C ASP A 251 -0.14 -33.21 -107.07
N ARG A 252 0.49 -34.34 -107.40
CA ARG A 252 1.16 -35.22 -106.43
C ARG A 252 2.44 -34.63 -105.88
N GLU A 253 3.30 -34.08 -106.74
CA GLU A 253 4.51 -33.39 -106.30
C GLU A 253 4.13 -32.16 -105.46
N PHE A 254 3.06 -31.45 -105.84
CA PHE A 254 2.50 -30.35 -105.05
C PHE A 254 2.06 -30.79 -103.65
N LEU A 255 1.36 -31.93 -103.51
CA LEU A 255 1.00 -32.49 -102.20
C LEU A 255 2.23 -32.87 -101.36
N LEU A 256 3.24 -33.50 -101.96
CA LEU A 256 4.49 -33.85 -101.27
C LEU A 256 5.25 -32.60 -100.83
N ASP A 257 5.30 -31.55 -101.65
CA ASP A 257 5.92 -30.28 -101.28
C ASP A 257 5.18 -29.57 -100.15
N GLN A 258 3.84 -29.62 -100.13
CA GLN A 258 3.06 -29.14 -98.99
C GLN A 258 3.37 -29.91 -97.70
N LEU A 259 3.46 -31.24 -97.77
CA LEU A 259 3.81 -32.06 -96.60
C LEU A 259 5.26 -31.81 -96.14
N ARG A 260 6.22 -31.65 -97.06
CA ARG A 260 7.60 -31.25 -96.75
C ARG A 260 7.64 -29.87 -96.07
N ALA A 261 6.86 -28.91 -96.56
CA ALA A 261 6.74 -27.58 -95.95
C ALA A 261 6.13 -27.65 -94.54
N ARG A 262 5.10 -28.49 -94.34
CA ARG A 262 4.51 -28.76 -93.01
C ARG A 262 5.52 -29.35 -92.04
N VAL A 263 6.28 -30.38 -92.44
CA VAL A 263 7.35 -30.96 -91.62
C VAL A 263 8.43 -29.92 -91.26
N LYS A 264 8.81 -29.06 -92.22
CA LYS A 264 9.74 -27.96 -91.96
C LYS A 264 9.18 -26.98 -90.92
N ALA A 265 7.90 -26.62 -91.03
CA ALA A 265 7.21 -25.74 -90.10
C ALA A 265 7.10 -26.36 -88.70
N SER A 266 6.73 -27.63 -88.58
CA SER A 266 6.62 -28.31 -87.28
C SER A 266 7.97 -28.57 -86.62
N ARG A 267 9.04 -28.81 -87.38
CA ARG A 267 10.43 -28.83 -86.85
C ARG A 267 10.87 -27.46 -86.33
N ALA A 268 10.55 -26.38 -87.04
CA ALA A 268 10.83 -25.03 -86.57
C ALA A 268 10.05 -24.70 -85.29
N ALA A 269 8.78 -25.11 -85.21
CA ALA A 269 7.95 -24.96 -84.02
C ALA A 269 8.46 -25.78 -82.82
N GLU A 270 8.90 -27.03 -83.03
CA GLU A 270 9.53 -27.83 -81.97
C GLU A 270 10.82 -27.17 -81.47
N SER A 271 11.67 -26.68 -82.36
CA SER A 271 12.91 -25.99 -81.97
C SER A 271 12.64 -24.70 -81.19
N ALA A 272 11.65 -23.90 -81.60
CA ALA A 272 11.25 -22.69 -80.90
C ALA A 272 10.68 -22.99 -79.49
N THR A 273 9.83 -24.02 -79.38
CA THR A 273 9.24 -24.43 -78.10
C THR A 273 10.25 -25.11 -77.17
N GLN A 274 11.22 -25.84 -77.73
CA GLN A 274 12.36 -26.38 -77.00
C GLN A 274 13.19 -25.26 -76.35
N LYS A 275 13.51 -24.20 -77.11
CA LYS A 275 14.22 -23.03 -76.58
C LYS A 275 13.42 -22.35 -75.46
N ALA A 276 12.12 -22.12 -75.68
CA ALA A 276 11.25 -21.52 -74.66
C ALA A 276 11.17 -22.35 -73.37
N ARG A 277 11.17 -23.69 -73.48
CA ARG A 277 11.23 -24.60 -72.32
C ARG A 277 12.55 -24.49 -71.58
N ASP A 278 13.67 -24.45 -72.29
CA ASP A 278 15.00 -24.37 -71.67
C ASP A 278 15.20 -22.98 -70.99
N ASP A 279 14.70 -21.90 -71.60
CA ASP A 279 14.66 -20.56 -71.00
C ASP A 279 13.79 -20.54 -69.73
N ALA A 280 12.59 -21.13 -69.77
CA ALA A 280 11.73 -21.26 -68.60
C ALA A 280 12.36 -22.11 -67.49
N ARG A 281 13.07 -23.18 -67.85
CA ARG A 281 13.80 -24.04 -66.89
C ARG A 281 14.91 -23.28 -66.19
N SER A 282 15.68 -22.48 -66.92
CA SER A 282 16.74 -21.65 -66.34
C SER A 282 16.16 -20.61 -65.37
N SER A 283 15.03 -19.99 -65.73
CA SER A 283 14.34 -18.99 -64.90
C SER A 283 13.80 -19.61 -63.62
N HIS A 284 13.20 -20.80 -63.70
CA HIS A 284 12.73 -21.55 -62.54
C HIS A 284 13.87 -21.90 -61.59
N ARG A 285 15.01 -22.38 -62.12
CA ARG A 285 16.17 -22.71 -61.30
C ARG A 285 16.68 -21.50 -60.50
N VAL A 286 16.78 -20.33 -61.13
CA VAL A 286 17.22 -19.10 -60.44
C VAL A 286 16.21 -18.68 -59.36
N ALA A 287 14.91 -18.82 -59.61
CA ALA A 287 13.88 -18.51 -58.62
C ALA A 287 13.91 -19.48 -57.43
N ALA A 288 14.09 -20.77 -57.68
CA ALA A 288 14.25 -21.80 -56.66
C ALA A 288 15.49 -21.57 -55.78
N GLU A 289 16.64 -21.26 -56.37
CA GLU A 289 17.88 -20.92 -55.64
C GLU A 289 17.65 -19.69 -54.72
N ARG A 290 16.98 -18.65 -55.22
CA ARG A 290 16.63 -17.46 -54.40
C ARG A 290 15.66 -17.77 -53.27
N HIS A 291 14.67 -18.63 -53.49
CA HIS A 291 13.75 -19.04 -52.43
C HIS A 291 14.49 -19.84 -51.34
N GLN A 292 15.40 -20.73 -51.73
CA GLN A 292 16.24 -21.47 -50.80
C GLN A 292 17.17 -20.54 -49.99
N GLU A 293 17.78 -19.54 -50.62
CA GLU A 293 18.60 -18.54 -49.93
C GLU A 293 17.78 -17.73 -48.91
N ALA A 294 16.58 -17.29 -49.29
CA ALA A 294 15.68 -16.55 -48.39
C ALA A 294 15.25 -17.43 -47.19
N GLN A 295 14.94 -18.71 -47.44
CA GLN A 295 14.61 -19.67 -46.38
C GLN A 295 15.80 -19.90 -45.43
N ALA A 296 17.01 -20.05 -45.96
CA ALA A 296 18.22 -20.22 -45.17
C ALA A 296 18.52 -18.98 -44.31
N ALA A 297 18.32 -17.78 -44.85
CA ALA A 297 18.47 -16.53 -44.10
C ALA A 297 17.46 -16.42 -42.95
N LEU A 298 16.20 -16.79 -43.18
CA LEU A 298 15.18 -16.83 -42.13
C LEU A 298 15.50 -17.89 -41.07
N ALA A 299 15.90 -19.09 -41.48
CA ALA A 299 16.27 -20.18 -40.56
C ALA A 299 17.50 -19.82 -39.70
N ALA A 300 18.50 -19.16 -40.28
CA ALA A 300 19.66 -18.67 -39.56
C ALA A 300 19.30 -17.57 -38.55
N ALA A 301 18.33 -16.70 -38.87
CA ALA A 301 17.82 -15.70 -37.93
C ALA A 301 17.04 -16.34 -36.77
N VAL A 302 16.21 -17.36 -37.06
CA VAL A 302 15.46 -18.12 -36.04
C VAL A 302 16.40 -18.95 -35.14
N GLY A 303 17.47 -19.52 -35.72
CA GLY A 303 18.46 -20.31 -35.00
C GLY A 303 19.36 -19.53 -34.03
N ARG A 304 19.34 -18.19 -34.05
CA ARG A 304 20.08 -17.33 -33.11
C ARG A 304 19.43 -17.21 -31.72
N GLY A 305 18.33 -17.93 -31.49
CA GLY A 305 17.59 -17.96 -30.22
C GLY A 305 16.25 -17.25 -30.30
N ASP A 306 15.43 -17.41 -29.24
CA ASP A 306 14.10 -16.82 -29.15
C ASP A 306 14.13 -15.32 -28.81
N VAL A 307 14.78 -14.53 -29.67
CA VAL A 307 14.89 -13.08 -29.50
C VAL A 307 13.52 -12.41 -29.66
N GLU A 308 12.64 -12.93 -30.51
CA GLU A 308 11.26 -12.42 -30.69
C GLU A 308 10.40 -12.64 -29.43
N GLY A 309 10.50 -13.82 -28.80
CA GLY A 309 9.89 -14.08 -27.49
C GLY A 309 10.46 -13.19 -26.38
N GLN A 310 11.79 -13.02 -26.33
CA GLN A 310 12.42 -12.12 -25.36
C GLN A 310 12.02 -10.65 -25.52
N VAL A 311 11.87 -10.17 -26.76
CA VAL A 311 11.34 -8.82 -27.03
C VAL A 311 9.89 -8.71 -26.58
N ARG A 312 9.06 -9.71 -26.88
CA ARG A 312 7.65 -9.74 -26.45
C ARG A 312 7.52 -9.73 -24.93
N ASP A 313 8.30 -10.54 -24.23
CA ASP A 313 8.30 -10.60 -22.76
C ASP A 313 8.74 -9.26 -22.17
N ALA A 314 9.79 -8.65 -22.72
CA ALA A 314 10.25 -7.32 -22.30
C ALA A 314 9.20 -6.22 -22.56
N GLU A 315 8.43 -6.29 -23.65
CA GLU A 315 7.31 -5.37 -23.91
C GLU A 315 6.19 -5.51 -22.87
N LEU A 316 5.83 -6.75 -22.51
CA LEU A 316 4.84 -7.02 -21.47
C LEU A 316 5.31 -6.54 -20.10
N ASP A 317 6.59 -6.71 -19.79
CA ASP A 317 7.17 -6.21 -18.54
C ASP A 317 7.14 -4.68 -18.46
N VAL A 318 7.48 -3.98 -19.55
CA VAL A 318 7.36 -2.52 -19.61
C VAL A 318 5.91 -2.08 -19.43
N ALA A 319 4.96 -2.71 -20.12
CA ALA A 319 3.54 -2.37 -19.99
C ALA A 319 3.01 -2.60 -18.56
N ARG A 320 3.43 -3.71 -17.93
CA ARG A 320 3.08 -4.03 -16.54
C ARG A 320 3.63 -2.97 -15.58
N LEU A 321 4.91 -2.62 -15.69
CA LEU A 321 5.55 -1.62 -14.82
C LEU A 321 4.97 -0.22 -15.02
N ASP A 322 4.67 0.16 -16.27
CA ASP A 322 4.03 1.43 -16.59
C ASP A 322 2.64 1.53 -15.93
N GLY A 323 1.84 0.45 -15.98
CA GLY A 323 0.56 0.36 -15.28
C GLY A 323 0.69 0.48 -13.75
N VAL A 324 1.74 -0.10 -13.16
CA VAL A 324 2.04 0.05 -11.72
C VAL A 324 2.36 1.51 -11.39
N VAL A 325 3.22 2.17 -12.17
CA VAL A 325 3.57 3.59 -11.97
C VAL A 325 2.34 4.49 -12.09
N GLN A 326 1.51 4.29 -13.10
CA GLN A 326 0.27 5.06 -13.27
C GLN A 326 -0.68 4.89 -12.07
N THR A 327 -0.84 3.66 -11.58
CA THR A 327 -1.68 3.36 -10.41
C THR A 327 -1.14 4.05 -9.16
N LEU A 328 0.16 3.96 -8.91
CA LEU A 328 0.80 4.59 -7.74
C LEU A 328 0.73 6.12 -7.82
N ALA A 329 0.89 6.71 -9.01
CA ALA A 329 0.77 8.15 -9.22
C ALA A 329 -0.66 8.64 -8.97
N ALA A 330 -1.68 7.93 -9.47
CA ALA A 330 -3.09 8.29 -9.25
C ALA A 330 -3.50 8.24 -7.78
N LEU A 331 -2.91 7.34 -6.98
CA LEU A 331 -3.12 7.28 -5.54
C LEU A 331 -2.44 8.42 -4.77
N GLY A 332 -1.41 9.06 -5.36
CA GLY A 332 -0.70 10.18 -4.76
C GLY A 332 -1.46 11.51 -4.77
N ASP A 333 -2.35 11.71 -5.75
CA ASP A 333 -3.16 12.94 -5.89
C ASP A 333 -4.42 12.95 -5.00
N ALA A 334 -4.76 11.83 -4.37
CA ALA A 334 -5.94 11.70 -3.52
C ALA A 334 -5.72 12.35 -2.13
N GLY A 335 -5.66 13.67 -2.10
CA GLY A 335 -6.20 14.49 -1.01
C GLY A 335 -5.58 14.33 0.38
N ASP A 336 -4.27 14.54 0.52
CA ASP A 336 -3.60 14.71 1.83
C ASP A 336 -3.73 16.14 2.39
N SER A 337 -4.90 16.77 2.27
CA SER A 337 -5.16 17.97 3.07
C SER A 337 -5.59 17.52 4.46
N PRO A 338 -4.77 17.73 5.51
CA PRO A 338 -5.20 17.41 6.86
C PRO A 338 -6.46 18.21 7.15
N ALA A 339 -7.56 17.49 7.39
CA ALA A 339 -8.80 18.11 7.84
C ALA A 339 -8.47 18.95 9.08
N VAL A 340 -8.87 20.23 9.05
CA VAL A 340 -8.74 21.10 10.21
C VAL A 340 -9.54 20.45 11.34
N ASP A 341 -8.86 20.10 12.42
CA ASP A 341 -9.49 19.50 13.59
C ASP A 341 -10.23 20.60 14.38
N ILE A 342 -11.49 20.82 13.99
CA ILE A 342 -12.39 21.80 14.60
C ILE A 342 -12.56 21.50 16.10
N ASP A 343 -12.62 20.22 16.48
CA ASP A 343 -12.79 19.80 17.87
C ASP A 343 -11.59 20.21 18.73
N ALA A 344 -10.37 20.04 18.21
CA ALA A 344 -9.16 20.52 18.89
C ALA A 344 -9.17 22.04 19.12
N GLN A 345 -9.64 22.82 18.14
CA GLN A 345 -9.74 24.29 18.25
C GLN A 345 -10.78 24.70 19.29
N VAL A 346 -11.96 24.06 19.29
CA VAL A 346 -13.03 24.33 20.25
C VAL A 346 -12.56 24.01 21.68
N LEU A 347 -11.89 22.87 21.86
CA LEU A 347 -11.37 22.46 23.17
C LEU A 347 -10.27 23.40 23.69
N GLU A 348 -9.41 23.91 22.80
CA GLU A 348 -8.40 24.92 23.15
C GLU A 348 -9.04 26.25 23.57
N ALA A 349 -10.02 26.73 22.82
CA ALA A 349 -10.76 27.94 23.17
C ALA A 349 -11.49 27.79 24.53
N ALA A 350 -12.12 26.63 24.76
CA ALA A 350 -12.77 26.33 26.04
C ALA A 350 -11.77 26.32 27.21
N ASP A 351 -10.61 25.69 27.03
CA ASP A 351 -9.54 25.67 28.02
C ASP A 351 -9.03 27.09 28.35
N GLU A 352 -8.84 27.96 27.36
CA GLU A 352 -8.41 29.35 27.56
C GLU A 352 -9.44 30.19 28.33
N VAL A 353 -10.72 30.09 27.96
CA VAL A 353 -11.83 30.78 28.66
C VAL A 353 -11.93 30.31 30.12
N LEU A 354 -11.81 29.00 30.37
CA LEU A 354 -11.84 28.46 31.72
C LEU A 354 -10.63 28.89 32.55
N ARG A 355 -9.41 28.92 31.97
CA ARG A 355 -8.20 29.39 32.66
C ARG A 355 -8.31 30.86 33.07
N SER A 356 -8.78 31.72 32.17
CA SER A 356 -8.91 33.16 32.44
C SER A 356 -9.94 33.44 33.54
N THR A 357 -11.08 32.76 33.50
CA THR A 357 -12.14 32.85 34.51
C THR A 357 -11.67 32.36 35.88
N ALA A 358 -11.01 31.20 35.93
CA ALA A 358 -10.48 30.65 37.17
C ALA A 358 -9.43 31.58 37.81
N LYS A 359 -8.54 32.19 37.01
CA LYS A 359 -7.47 33.06 37.51
C LYS A 359 -8.01 34.26 38.29
N ALA A 360 -9.04 34.93 37.78
CA ALA A 360 -9.60 36.15 38.40
C ALA A 360 -10.24 35.88 39.77
N VAL A 361 -10.94 34.75 39.93
CA VAL A 361 -11.56 34.34 41.20
C VAL A 361 -10.51 33.85 42.20
N THR A 362 -9.51 33.11 41.70
CA THR A 362 -8.45 32.52 42.54
C THR A 362 -7.61 33.56 43.26
N THR A 363 -7.26 34.68 42.60
CA THR A 363 -6.35 35.67 43.23
C THR A 363 -6.92 36.26 44.52
N ARG A 364 -8.20 36.67 44.51
CA ARG A 364 -8.84 37.24 45.71
C ARG A 364 -8.95 36.24 46.86
N LEU A 365 -9.30 34.99 46.54
CA LEU A 365 -9.42 33.92 47.52
C LEU A 365 -8.08 33.63 48.22
N PHE A 366 -6.98 33.61 47.46
CA PHE A 366 -5.66 33.33 48.03
C PHE A 366 -5.13 34.46 48.91
N ASP A 367 -5.51 35.72 48.66
CA ASP A 367 -5.13 36.83 49.53
C ASP A 367 -5.78 36.69 50.91
N GLU A 368 -7.09 36.43 50.99
CA GLU A 368 -7.80 36.17 52.27
C GLU A 368 -7.28 34.90 52.96
N LEU A 369 -7.04 33.83 52.18
CA LEU A 369 -6.51 32.57 52.70
C LEU A 369 -5.14 32.78 53.37
N ASN A 370 -4.27 33.57 52.76
CA ASN A 370 -2.91 33.82 53.26
C ASN A 370 -2.88 34.58 54.59
N GLU A 371 -3.77 35.56 54.75
CA GLU A 371 -3.93 36.30 56.02
C GLU A 371 -4.42 35.35 57.13
N GLU A 372 -5.47 34.58 56.85
CA GLU A 372 -6.07 33.68 57.83
C GLU A 372 -5.13 32.51 58.20
N ILE A 373 -4.30 32.02 57.26
CA ILE A 373 -3.26 31.01 57.53
C ILE A 373 -2.24 31.55 58.53
N ALA A 374 -1.76 32.78 58.32
CA ALA A 374 -0.77 33.41 59.22
C ALA A 374 -1.35 33.58 60.63
N ASP A 375 -2.61 34.00 60.74
CA ASP A 375 -3.30 34.15 62.02
C ASP A 375 -3.45 32.82 62.75
N LEU A 376 -3.93 31.78 62.05
CA LEU A 376 -4.13 30.47 62.65
C LEU A 376 -2.81 29.79 63.02
N ALA A 377 -1.78 29.91 62.18
CA ALA A 377 -0.46 29.36 62.47
C ALA A 377 0.19 30.01 63.70
N ARG A 378 -0.01 31.33 63.91
CA ARG A 378 0.43 32.02 65.13
C ARG A 378 -0.31 31.49 66.37
N ARG A 379 -1.62 31.30 66.29
CA ARG A 379 -2.43 30.72 67.38
C ARG A 379 -2.00 29.30 67.72
N LEU A 380 -1.62 28.50 66.72
CA LEU A 380 -1.12 27.13 66.93
C LEU A 380 0.31 27.07 67.47
N GLY A 381 0.98 28.21 67.69
CA GLY A 381 2.30 28.26 68.32
C GLY A 381 3.48 28.32 67.35
N VAL A 382 3.28 28.74 66.09
CA VAL A 382 4.42 29.06 65.19
C VAL A 382 5.00 30.42 65.59
N ALA A 383 6.12 30.41 66.31
CA ALA A 383 6.75 31.61 66.84
C ALA A 383 7.36 32.51 65.74
N ASN A 384 7.28 33.83 65.94
CA ASN A 384 7.87 34.86 65.07
C ASN A 384 7.45 34.78 63.59
N LEU A 385 6.22 34.35 63.30
CA LEU A 385 5.67 34.30 61.95
C LEU A 385 5.05 35.65 61.57
N ASP A 386 5.58 36.29 60.52
CA ASP A 386 5.08 37.60 60.05
C ASP A 386 3.96 37.44 59.03
N SER A 387 4.12 36.51 58.08
CA SER A 387 3.18 36.28 56.99
C SER A 387 3.38 34.90 56.39
N VAL A 388 2.35 34.33 55.77
CA VAL A 388 2.44 33.10 54.98
C VAL A 388 1.86 33.36 53.60
N ARG A 389 2.60 33.05 52.54
CA ARG A 389 2.10 33.11 51.17
C ARG A 389 2.04 31.71 50.57
N LEU A 390 0.84 31.12 50.56
CA LEU A 390 0.47 30.01 49.70
C LEU A 390 0.19 30.58 48.30
N ASP A 391 0.80 30.00 47.26
CA ASP A 391 0.54 30.37 45.87
C ASP A 391 -0.33 29.35 45.13
N THR A 392 -0.76 29.69 43.91
CA THR A 392 -1.58 28.82 43.06
C THR A 392 -0.86 27.55 42.60
N ARG A 393 0.45 27.40 42.89
CA ARG A 393 1.27 26.21 42.66
C ARG A 393 1.50 25.42 43.96
N ALA A 394 0.71 25.67 45.00
CA ALA A 394 0.81 25.04 46.31
C ALA A 394 2.19 25.21 46.98
N HIS A 395 2.97 26.24 46.62
CA HIS A 395 4.18 26.60 47.32
C HIS A 395 3.86 27.49 48.51
N VAL A 396 4.41 27.13 49.68
CA VAL A 396 4.24 27.87 50.92
C VAL A 396 5.53 28.62 51.21
N ASN A 397 5.40 29.95 51.21
CA ASN A 397 6.50 30.89 51.41
C ASN A 397 6.24 31.67 52.72
N PRO A 398 6.62 31.12 53.88
CA PRO A 398 6.51 31.81 55.15
C PRO A 398 7.60 32.90 55.29
N ARG A 399 7.30 33.98 56.00
CA ARG A 399 8.29 34.95 56.48
C ARG A 399 8.34 34.93 57.99
N LYS A 400 9.55 34.83 58.54
CA LYS A 400 9.79 34.84 59.99
C LYS A 400 10.83 35.89 60.36
N SER A 401 10.55 36.69 61.37
CA SER A 401 11.41 37.79 61.84
C SER A 401 11.94 38.67 60.69
N GLY A 402 11.09 38.98 59.71
CA GLY A 402 11.39 39.77 58.52
C GLY A 402 12.08 39.02 57.38
N GLN A 403 12.52 37.77 57.58
CA GLN A 403 13.28 36.99 56.59
C GLN A 403 12.41 35.95 55.86
N PRO A 404 12.58 35.76 54.54
CA PRO A 404 11.92 34.68 53.81
C PRO A 404 12.45 33.33 54.27
N ALA A 405 11.53 32.40 54.53
CA ALA A 405 11.82 31.02 54.84
C ALA A 405 11.12 30.09 53.84
N THR A 406 11.51 28.82 53.82
CA THR A 406 10.83 27.78 53.04
C THR A 406 10.10 26.85 53.99
N PHE A 407 9.01 26.22 53.55
CA PHE A 407 8.28 25.23 54.36
C PHE A 407 9.22 24.13 54.90
N LYS A 408 10.13 23.61 54.06
CA LYS A 408 11.14 22.62 54.43
C LYS A 408 12.13 23.13 55.49
N GLY A 409 12.40 24.44 55.51
CA GLY A 409 13.32 25.08 56.45
C GLY A 409 12.75 25.34 57.85
N LEU A 410 11.44 25.16 58.05
CA LEU A 410 10.81 25.26 59.38
C LEU A 410 11.15 24.04 60.24
N SER A 411 11.05 24.14 61.58
CA SER A 411 11.23 22.97 62.46
C SER A 411 10.11 21.93 62.24
N PRO A 412 10.30 20.63 62.56
CA PRO A 412 9.27 19.61 62.39
C PRO A 412 7.93 19.96 63.04
N GLY A 413 7.94 20.47 64.29
CA GLY A 413 6.73 20.93 64.98
C GLY A 413 6.08 22.16 64.32
N GLU A 414 6.89 23.13 63.85
CA GLU A 414 6.37 24.29 63.10
C GLU A 414 5.74 23.88 61.77
N ARG A 415 6.32 22.90 61.05
CA ARG A 415 5.75 22.35 59.82
C ARG A 415 4.40 21.70 60.08
N LEU A 416 4.28 20.92 61.16
CA LEU A 416 3.03 20.29 61.55
C LEU A 416 1.95 21.34 61.82
N ARG A 417 2.24 22.31 62.68
CA ARG A 417 1.32 23.42 63.02
C ARG A 417 0.90 24.22 61.79
N LEU A 418 1.85 24.56 60.92
CA LEU A 418 1.56 25.30 59.70
C LEU A 418 0.72 24.48 58.71
N ARG A 419 0.95 23.16 58.59
CA ARG A 419 0.12 22.28 57.76
C ARG A 419 -1.31 22.21 58.28
N ILE A 420 -1.49 22.06 59.59
CA ILE A 420 -2.82 22.11 60.24
C ILE A 420 -3.48 23.46 59.95
N ALA A 421 -2.76 24.56 60.14
CA ALA A 421 -3.28 25.90 59.85
C ALA A 421 -3.76 26.03 58.40
N ILE A 422 -2.98 25.55 57.44
CA ILE A 422 -3.32 25.60 56.01
C ILE A 422 -4.59 24.80 55.72
N VAL A 423 -4.67 23.53 56.13
CA VAL A 423 -5.84 22.67 55.84
C VAL A 423 -7.09 23.22 56.52
N VAL A 424 -7.01 23.60 57.79
CA VAL A 424 -8.15 24.15 58.53
C VAL A 424 -8.61 25.49 57.94
N THR A 425 -7.67 26.34 57.53
CA THR A 425 -7.99 27.62 56.89
C THR A 425 -8.65 27.40 55.52
N MET A 426 -8.19 26.44 54.73
CA MET A 426 -8.84 26.05 53.47
C MET A 426 -10.30 25.61 53.71
N ILE A 427 -10.55 24.80 54.74
CA ILE A 427 -11.91 24.37 55.12
C ILE A 427 -12.75 25.58 55.56
N ARG A 428 -12.21 26.43 56.44
CA ARG A 428 -12.90 27.58 57.01
C ARG A 428 -13.26 28.61 55.95
N VAL A 429 -12.27 29.06 55.18
CA VAL A 429 -12.46 30.06 54.11
C VAL A 429 -13.34 29.46 53.02
N GLY A 430 -13.09 28.22 52.58
CA GLY A 430 -13.96 27.54 51.62
C GLY A 430 -15.43 27.59 52.04
N ARG A 431 -15.76 27.21 53.28
CA ARG A 431 -17.14 27.26 53.78
C ARG A 431 -17.77 28.65 53.74
N ARG A 432 -17.01 29.72 54.01
CA ARG A 432 -17.52 31.11 53.89
C ARG A 432 -17.97 31.44 52.47
N TYR A 433 -17.28 30.89 51.47
CA TYR A 433 -17.61 31.05 50.06
C TYR A 433 -18.62 30.01 49.55
N GLY A 434 -19.24 29.21 50.44
CA GLY A 434 -20.19 28.16 50.06
C GLY A 434 -19.54 26.88 49.53
N ILE A 435 -18.21 26.81 49.57
CA ILE A 435 -17.41 25.70 49.08
C ILE A 435 -17.41 24.58 50.12
N ARG A 436 -17.82 23.37 49.70
CA ARG A 436 -17.89 22.18 50.57
C ARG A 436 -17.06 21.01 50.04
N SER A 437 -16.06 21.28 49.19
CA SER A 437 -15.25 20.25 48.54
C SER A 437 -14.31 19.49 49.47
N HIS A 438 -13.96 20.06 50.63
CA HIS A 438 -13.28 19.32 51.68
C HIS A 438 -14.30 18.60 52.58
N PRO A 439 -14.12 17.30 52.87
CA PRO A 439 -15.09 16.51 53.65
C PRO A 439 -15.17 16.89 55.13
N GLY A 440 -14.43 17.92 55.56
CA GLY A 440 -14.34 18.33 56.96
C GLY A 440 -13.71 17.29 57.88
N LEU A 441 -13.03 16.25 57.39
CA LEU A 441 -12.37 15.25 58.20
C LEU A 441 -10.86 15.50 58.25
N LEU A 442 -10.26 15.47 59.44
CA LEU A 442 -8.83 15.58 59.64
C LEU A 442 -8.34 14.45 60.57
N LEU A 443 -7.45 13.61 60.06
CA LEU A 443 -6.80 12.53 60.81
C LEU A 443 -5.39 12.98 61.15
N ILE A 444 -5.07 13.10 62.44
CA ILE A 444 -3.74 13.50 62.90
C ILE A 444 -3.11 12.32 63.62
N ASP A 445 -2.07 11.75 63.03
CA ASP A 445 -1.35 10.63 63.64
C ASP A 445 -0.12 11.14 64.39
N SER A 446 -0.10 10.84 65.68
CA SER A 446 0.98 11.05 66.65
C SER A 446 1.57 12.46 66.60
N PRO A 447 0.76 13.54 66.71
CA PRO A 447 1.25 14.92 66.58
C PRO A 447 2.29 15.30 67.64
N THR A 448 2.32 14.55 68.74
CA THR A 448 3.21 14.73 69.87
C THR A 448 4.65 14.30 69.60
N ASP A 449 4.89 13.44 68.61
CA ASP A 449 6.21 12.84 68.35
C ASP A 449 7.20 13.85 67.76
N VAL A 450 6.70 14.92 67.15
CA VAL A 450 7.50 16.01 66.56
C VAL A 450 7.59 17.24 67.48
N GLU A 451 6.90 17.20 68.62
CA GLU A 451 6.82 18.32 69.55
C GLU A 451 7.74 18.09 70.75
N ILE A 452 8.91 18.74 70.72
CA ILE A 452 10.00 18.49 71.67
C ILE A 452 9.78 19.19 73.02
N LYS A 453 8.87 20.19 73.09
CA LYS A 453 8.62 21.00 74.29
C LYS A 453 7.34 20.54 75.01
N PRO A 454 7.42 20.01 76.24
CA PRO A 454 6.25 19.47 76.96
C PRO A 454 5.08 20.46 77.15
N GLY A 455 5.37 21.75 77.38
CA GLY A 455 4.33 22.78 77.51
C GLY A 455 3.58 23.07 76.21
N ASP A 456 4.23 22.88 75.08
CA ASP A 456 3.70 23.21 73.76
C ASP A 456 2.73 22.13 73.24
N VAL A 457 2.86 20.88 73.72
CA VAL A 457 1.94 19.77 73.41
C VAL A 457 0.54 20.05 73.93
N LYS A 458 0.41 20.44 75.21
CA LYS A 458 -0.90 20.75 75.82
C LYS A 458 -1.58 21.94 75.15
N ILE A 459 -0.81 22.98 74.82
CA ILE A 459 -1.29 24.16 74.11
C ILE A 459 -1.83 23.75 72.72
N MET A 460 -1.08 22.96 71.96
CA MET A 460 -1.52 22.47 70.65
C MET A 460 -2.80 21.64 70.73
N LEU A 461 -2.90 20.70 71.68
CA LEU A 461 -4.10 19.87 71.86
C LEU A 461 -5.33 20.71 72.20
N ASN A 462 -5.20 21.68 73.11
CA ASN A 462 -6.28 22.60 73.46
C ASN A 462 -6.72 23.45 72.25
N HIS A 463 -5.79 23.90 71.42
CA HIS A 463 -6.14 24.62 70.19
C HIS A 463 -6.83 23.73 69.17
N LEU A 464 -6.43 22.47 69.02
CA LEU A 464 -7.13 21.52 68.15
C LEU A 464 -8.56 21.25 68.62
N ILE A 465 -8.79 21.15 69.94
CA ILE A 465 -10.13 21.04 70.53
C ILE A 465 -10.96 22.28 70.17
N ALA A 466 -10.42 23.47 70.43
CA ALA A 466 -11.10 24.72 70.11
C ALA A 466 -11.46 24.82 68.62
N LEU A 467 -10.57 24.39 67.72
CA LEU A 467 -10.86 24.37 66.27
C LEU A 467 -12.00 23.42 65.90
N GLY A 468 -12.07 22.25 66.54
CA GLY A 468 -13.18 21.31 66.34
C GLY A 468 -14.53 21.84 66.85
N ASP A 469 -14.51 22.60 67.96
CA ASP A 469 -15.73 23.19 68.53
C ASP A 469 -16.17 24.47 67.79
N GLU A 470 -15.24 25.26 67.24
CA GLU A 470 -15.52 26.52 66.53
C GLU A 470 -16.02 26.32 65.09
N LEU A 471 -15.58 25.25 64.41
CA LEU A 471 -15.83 25.04 62.99
C LEU A 471 -16.88 23.96 62.76
N ASP A 472 -18.14 24.37 62.57
CA ASP A 472 -19.26 23.47 62.29
C ASP A 472 -18.98 22.55 61.09
N GLY A 473 -19.01 21.24 61.32
CA GLY A 473 -18.72 20.19 60.34
C GLY A 473 -17.23 19.83 60.21
N LEU A 474 -16.33 20.33 61.06
CA LEU A 474 -14.95 19.84 61.16
C LEU A 474 -14.87 18.69 62.19
N GLN A 475 -14.41 17.52 61.76
CA GLN A 475 -14.12 16.38 62.61
C GLN A 475 -12.61 16.15 62.63
N ILE A 476 -12.02 16.18 63.82
CA ILE A 476 -10.60 15.89 64.03
C ILE A 476 -10.50 14.57 64.80
N ILE A 477 -9.76 13.61 64.25
CA ILE A 477 -9.43 12.34 64.91
C ILE A 477 -7.93 12.36 65.16
N ILE A 478 -7.51 12.20 66.41
CA ILE A 478 -6.11 12.23 66.80
C ILE A 478 -5.73 10.86 67.36
N ALA A 479 -4.81 10.18 66.69
CA ALA A 479 -4.15 9.00 67.25
C ALA A 479 -2.88 9.47 67.96
N THR A 480 -2.67 9.14 69.23
CA THR A 480 -1.44 9.52 69.97
C THR A 480 -1.26 8.63 71.18
N ARG A 481 -0.03 8.47 71.65
CA ARG A 481 0.29 7.73 72.88
C ARG A 481 0.65 8.65 74.05
N HIS A 482 0.56 9.97 73.88
CA HIS A 482 1.03 10.92 74.88
C HIS A 482 -0.01 11.12 75.99
N GLU A 483 0.42 11.07 77.24
CA GLU A 483 -0.44 11.19 78.42
C GLU A 483 -1.18 12.54 78.56
N ALA A 484 -0.73 13.60 77.87
CA ALA A 484 -1.34 14.93 77.97
C ALA A 484 -2.79 14.97 77.46
N VAL A 485 -3.21 13.97 76.68
CA VAL A 485 -4.59 13.82 76.23
C VAL A 485 -5.56 13.55 77.37
N TRP A 486 -5.13 12.88 78.45
CA TRP A 486 -6.00 12.60 79.61
C TRP A 486 -6.41 13.88 80.34
N ASP A 487 -5.53 14.88 80.35
CA ASP A 487 -5.79 16.19 80.94
C ASP A 487 -6.55 17.14 80.01
N SER A 488 -6.45 16.90 78.69
CA SER A 488 -6.94 17.85 77.67
C SER A 488 -8.31 17.46 77.13
N PHE A 489 -8.62 16.17 77.02
CA PHE A 489 -9.87 15.67 76.44
C PHE A 489 -10.81 15.09 77.51
N PRO A 490 -12.13 15.35 77.44
CA PRO A 490 -13.09 14.64 78.27
C PRO A 490 -13.15 13.16 77.88
N ALA A 491 -13.45 12.29 78.84
CA ALA A 491 -13.51 10.83 78.63
C ALA A 491 -14.48 10.40 77.50
N THR A 492 -15.51 11.20 77.21
CA THR A 492 -16.46 10.96 76.12
C THR A 492 -15.88 11.18 74.72
N ARG A 493 -14.75 11.89 74.61
CA ARG A 493 -14.02 12.14 73.36
C ARG A 493 -12.76 11.28 73.22
N LEU A 494 -12.55 10.32 74.12
CA LEU A 494 -11.41 9.41 74.11
C LEU A 494 -11.84 8.00 73.71
N ILE A 495 -11.21 7.45 72.68
CA ILE A 495 -11.34 6.03 72.32
C ILE A 495 -10.10 5.32 72.84
N VAL A 496 -10.29 4.44 73.82
CA VAL A 496 -9.19 3.76 74.53
C VAL A 496 -9.34 2.26 74.38
N GLY A 497 -8.20 1.57 74.26
CA GLY A 497 -8.13 0.11 74.31
C GLY A 497 -8.64 -0.42 75.65
N THR A 498 -8.98 -1.71 75.68
CA THR A 498 -9.55 -2.42 76.83
C THR A 498 -8.69 -2.35 78.10
N ASP A 499 -7.40 -2.04 77.97
CA ASP A 499 -6.43 -1.93 79.07
C ASP A 499 -6.16 -0.47 79.51
N ARG A 500 -6.81 0.53 78.89
CA ARG A 500 -6.58 1.97 79.10
C ARG A 500 -5.12 2.43 78.89
N THR A 501 -4.26 1.60 78.30
CA THR A 501 -2.86 1.94 78.02
C THR A 501 -2.63 2.35 76.57
N PHE A 502 -3.57 2.05 75.67
CA PHE A 502 -3.51 2.45 74.27
C PHE A 502 -4.70 3.36 73.94
N LEU A 503 -4.43 4.53 73.38
CA LEU A 503 -5.44 5.36 72.73
C LEU A 503 -5.50 4.93 71.26
N PHE A 504 -6.70 4.76 70.73
CA PHE A 504 -6.92 4.46 69.31
C PHE A 504 -7.06 5.75 68.51
#